data_AF-A0A1L5KYU0-F1
#
_entry.id   AF-A0A1L5KYU0-F1
#
_cell.length_a   1.000
_cell.length_b   1.000
_cell.length_c   1.000
_cell.angle_alpha   90.00
_cell.angle_beta   90.00
_cell.angle_gamma   90.00
#
_symmetry.space_group_name_H-M   'P 1'
#
loop_
_entity.id
_entity.type
_entity.pdbx_description
1 polymer ?
#
loop_
_entity_poly.entity_id
_entity_poly.type
_entity_poly.pdbx_seq_one_letter_code
_entity_poly.pdbx_strand_id
1 'polypeptide(L)'
;MVLSRDESYQVKDAVVVHSLEELLEQLKSFPEESIYVIGGESIYRMLLPYCKEAYITRIRHSYAADTYFPDLDADPEWELEDESEEQTYFDLEYVFTRYRRKQAEKKLDN
;
A
#
# COMPACT_ATOMS: atom_id res chain seq x y z
N MET A 1 3.41 -1.31 12.91
CA MET A 1 4.73 -1.88 12.59
C MET A 1 5.51 -0.84 11.82
N VAL A 2 6.83 -0.81 11.97
CA VAL A 2 7.72 0.13 11.28
C VAL A 2 8.86 -0.64 10.62
N LEU A 3 9.10 -0.44 9.33
CA LEU A 3 10.31 -0.90 8.66
C LEU A 3 11.33 0.23 8.66
N SER A 4 12.47 0.03 9.31
CA SER A 4 13.54 1.03 9.44
C SER A 4 14.88 0.46 8.97
N ARG A 5 15.62 1.23 8.18
CA ARG A 5 17.03 0.92 7.86
C ARG A 5 18.00 1.32 8.98
N ASP A 6 17.53 2.10 9.94
CA ASP A 6 18.29 2.43 11.15
C ASP A 6 18.09 1.34 12.18
N GLU A 7 19.12 0.51 12.39
CA GLU A 7 19.15 -0.59 13.36
C GLU A 7 19.02 -0.11 14.82
N SER A 8 19.28 1.17 15.08
CA SER A 8 19.13 1.77 16.41
C SER A 8 17.73 2.35 16.65
N TYR A 9 16.86 2.36 15.64
CA TYR A 9 15.53 2.94 15.76
C TYR A 9 14.66 2.16 16.76
N GLN A 10 14.16 2.88 17.77
CA GLN A 10 13.25 2.34 18.76
C GLN A 10 12.04 3.24 18.91
N VAL A 11 10.87 2.62 19.04
CA VAL A 11 9.62 3.32 19.29
C VAL A 11 8.77 2.48 20.23
N LYS A 12 8.03 3.16 21.11
CA LYS A 12 7.10 2.49 22.03
C LYS A 12 5.87 2.02 21.25
N ASP A 13 5.32 0.88 21.65
CA ASP A 13 4.03 0.36 21.16
C ASP A 13 3.99 0.03 19.65
N ALA A 14 5.16 -0.18 19.02
CA ALA A 14 5.24 -0.73 17.66
C ALA A 14 6.38 -1.74 17.51
N VAL A 15 6.14 -2.77 16.69
CA VAL A 15 7.18 -3.69 16.22
C VAL A 15 8.01 -2.99 15.15
N VAL A 16 9.33 -2.98 15.34
CA VAL A 16 10.31 -2.49 14.36
C VAL A 16 10.96 -3.69 13.70
N VAL A 17 11.06 -3.64 12.38
CA VAL A 17 11.79 -4.62 11.55
C VAL A 17 12.79 -3.88 10.67
N HIS A 18 13.83 -4.56 10.23
CA HIS A 18 14.98 -3.96 9.53
C HIS A 18 15.19 -4.49 8.11
N SER A 19 14.46 -5.54 7.70
CA SER A 19 14.51 -6.04 6.33
C SER A 19 13.12 -6.45 5.81
N LEU A 20 13.02 -6.62 4.49
CA LEU A 20 11.81 -7.13 3.86
C LEU A 20 11.53 -8.57 4.30
N GLU A 21 12.55 -9.39 4.44
CA GLU A 21 12.45 -10.78 4.88
C GLU A 21 11.91 -10.85 6.32
N GLU A 22 12.46 -10.05 7.23
CA GLU A 22 11.98 -9.95 8.60
C GLU A 22 10.53 -9.47 8.65
N LEU A 23 10.19 -8.46 7.85
CA LEU A 23 8.82 -7.97 7.71
C LEU A 23 7.88 -9.11 7.28
N LEU A 24 8.19 -9.79 6.17
CA LEU A 24 7.35 -10.85 5.63
C LEU A 24 7.19 -12.02 6.62
N GLU A 25 8.23 -12.35 7.38
CA GLU A 25 8.16 -13.37 8.43
C GLU A 25 7.25 -12.94 9.59
N GLN A 26 7.39 -11.69 10.07
CA GLN A 26 6.53 -11.16 11.12
C GLN A 26 5.05 -11.12 10.68
N LEU A 27 4.80 -10.78 9.42
CA LEU A 27 3.44 -10.71 8.87
C LEU A 27 2.72 -12.06 8.87
N LYS A 28 3.43 -13.20 8.81
CA LYS A 28 2.83 -14.54 8.91
C LYS A 28 2.08 -14.79 10.23
N SER A 29 2.37 -14.01 11.28
CA SER A 29 1.70 -14.11 12.58
C SER A 29 0.35 -13.38 12.65
N PHE A 30 -0.01 -12.64 11.59
CA PHE A 30 -1.25 -11.88 11.50
C PHE A 30 -2.19 -12.45 10.43
N PRO A 31 -3.52 -12.39 10.63
CA PRO A 31 -4.47 -12.66 9.56
C PRO A 31 -4.24 -11.72 8.38
N GLU A 32 -4.23 -12.23 7.14
CA GLU A 32 -3.95 -11.43 5.95
C GLU A 32 -4.91 -10.23 5.83
N GLU A 33 -6.18 -10.41 6.18
CA GLU A 33 -7.23 -9.38 6.15
C GLU A 33 -6.98 -8.22 7.14
N SER A 34 -6.05 -8.38 8.08
CA SER A 34 -5.69 -7.35 9.06
C SER A 34 -4.44 -6.54 8.67
N ILE A 35 -3.80 -6.87 7.54
CA ILE A 35 -2.54 -6.28 7.11
C ILE A 35 -2.81 -5.20 6.06
N TYR A 36 -2.42 -3.96 6.39
CA TYR A 36 -2.54 -2.81 5.49
C TYR A 36 -1.20 -2.09 5.36
N VAL A 37 -0.85 -1.74 4.13
CA VAL A 37 0.34 -0.94 3.81
C VAL A 37 -0.07 0.51 3.64
N ILE A 38 0.48 1.41 4.46
CA ILE A 38 0.10 2.83 4.51
C ILE A 38 1.20 3.79 4.01
N GLY A 39 2.19 3.27 3.28
CA GLY A 39 3.22 4.07 2.61
C GLY A 39 4.49 4.31 3.42
N GLY A 40 5.38 5.23 3.01
CA GLY A 40 5.29 6.12 1.81
C GLY A 40 5.69 5.46 0.48
N GLU A 41 6.04 6.26 -0.54
CA GLU A 41 6.37 5.79 -1.90
C GLU A 41 7.26 4.55 -1.95
N SER A 42 8.40 4.59 -1.25
CA SER A 42 9.38 3.50 -1.26
C SER A 42 8.80 2.19 -0.71
N ILE A 43 7.93 2.29 0.29
CA ILE A 43 7.22 1.15 0.88
C ILE A 43 6.16 0.62 -0.10
N TYR A 44 5.40 1.51 -0.76
CA TYR A 44 4.45 1.09 -1.79
C TYR A 44 5.15 0.33 -2.91
N ARG A 45 6.21 0.88 -3.51
CA ARG A 45 6.95 0.20 -4.60
C ARG A 45 7.48 -1.18 -4.20
N MET A 46 7.92 -1.31 -2.95
CA MET A 46 8.48 -2.57 -2.44
C MET A 46 7.39 -3.60 -2.10
N LEU A 47 6.24 -3.17 -1.58
CA LEU A 47 5.21 -4.08 -1.06
C LEU A 47 4.03 -4.32 -2.00
N LEU A 48 3.80 -3.46 -2.99
CA LEU A 48 2.73 -3.60 -3.97
C LEU A 48 2.71 -4.99 -4.66
N PRO A 49 3.86 -5.63 -4.98
CA PRO A 49 3.88 -7.00 -5.52
C PRO A 49 3.34 -8.09 -4.58
N TYR A 50 3.12 -7.79 -3.30
CA TYR A 50 2.55 -8.70 -2.30
C TYR A 50 1.10 -8.36 -1.95
N CYS A 51 0.59 -7.21 -2.42
CA CYS A 51 -0.77 -6.78 -2.16
C CYS A 51 -1.78 -7.49 -3.08
N LYS A 52 -2.94 -7.83 -2.52
CA LYS A 52 -4.09 -8.40 -3.25
C LYS A 52 -5.06 -7.31 -3.70
N GLU A 53 -5.19 -6.27 -2.89
CA GLU A 53 -6.12 -5.15 -3.08
C GLU A 53 -5.42 -3.83 -2.77
N ALA A 54 -5.88 -2.76 -3.41
CA ALA A 54 -5.50 -1.40 -3.06
C ALA A 54 -6.76 -0.54 -2.94
N TYR A 55 -6.93 0.08 -1.78
CA TYR A 55 -8.00 1.05 -1.52
C TYR A 55 -7.40 2.45 -1.68
N ILE A 56 -7.81 3.17 -2.70
CA ILE A 56 -7.19 4.44 -3.10
C ILE A 56 -8.24 5.54 -3.07
N THR A 57 -7.91 6.66 -2.42
CA THR A 57 -8.69 7.88 -2.55
C THR A 57 -8.11 8.70 -3.71
N ARG A 58 -8.85 8.83 -4.81
CA ARG A 58 -8.41 9.62 -5.97
C ARG A 58 -8.95 11.03 -5.83
N ILE A 59 -8.07 11.97 -5.51
CA ILE A 59 -8.41 13.40 -5.43
C ILE A 59 -8.32 14.01 -6.83
N ARG A 60 -9.37 14.69 -7.28
CA ARG A 60 -9.43 15.41 -8.57
C ARG A 60 -8.76 16.79 -8.47
N HIS A 61 -7.54 16.80 -7.95
CA HIS A 61 -6.73 18.00 -7.85
C HIS A 61 -5.27 17.66 -8.09
N SER A 62 -4.55 18.56 -8.76
CA SER A 62 -3.12 18.41 -9.00
C SER A 62 -2.33 19.31 -8.07
N TYR A 63 -1.46 18.71 -7.27
CA TYR A 63 -0.51 19.41 -6.42
C TYR A 63 0.91 19.20 -6.92
N ALA A 64 1.80 20.14 -6.61
CA ALA A 64 3.23 19.88 -6.74
C ALA A 64 3.65 18.86 -5.66
N ALA A 65 4.14 17.70 -6.09
CA ALA A 65 4.64 16.65 -5.21
C ALA A 65 6.08 16.25 -5.60
N ASP A 66 6.85 15.83 -4.61
CA ASP A 66 8.22 15.30 -4.77
C ASP A 66 8.24 13.78 -4.98
N THR A 67 7.15 13.11 -4.61
CA THR A 67 7.00 11.66 -4.57
C THR A 67 5.59 11.27 -5.03
N TYR A 68 5.47 10.12 -5.69
CA TYR A 68 4.23 9.69 -6.35
C TYR A 68 3.93 8.23 -6.03
N PHE A 69 2.65 7.93 -5.84
CA PHE A 69 2.16 6.56 -5.78
C PHE A 69 2.30 5.90 -7.18
N PRO A 70 2.59 4.59 -7.27
CA PRO A 70 2.62 3.88 -8.55
C PRO A 70 1.28 3.96 -9.30
N ASP A 71 1.33 4.18 -10.61
CA ASP A 71 0.12 4.23 -11.44
C ASP A 71 -0.44 2.83 -11.69
N LEU A 72 -1.52 2.46 -10.98
CA LEU A 72 -2.18 1.16 -11.14
C LEU A 72 -3.03 1.07 -12.40
N ASP A 73 -3.47 2.20 -12.98
CA ASP A 73 -4.22 2.19 -14.23
C ASP A 73 -3.31 1.78 -15.40
N ALA A 74 -2.00 2.07 -15.29
CA ALA A 74 -0.97 1.68 -16.25
C ALA A 74 -0.37 0.28 -15.98
N ASP A 75 -0.63 -0.33 -14.83
CA ASP A 75 -0.09 -1.63 -14.45
C ASP A 75 -1.00 -2.78 -14.92
N PRO A 76 -0.56 -3.65 -15.84
CA PRO A 76 -1.39 -4.74 -16.34
C PRO A 76 -1.77 -5.76 -15.26
N GLU A 77 -1.02 -5.85 -14.15
CA GLU A 77 -1.33 -6.74 -13.03
C GLU A 77 -2.52 -6.25 -12.20
N TRP A 78 -2.97 -5.00 -12.37
CA TRP A 78 -4.07 -4.43 -11.60
C TRP A 78 -5.30 -4.19 -12.46
N GLU A 79 -6.47 -4.23 -11.81
CA GLU A 79 -7.76 -3.81 -12.36
C GLU A 79 -8.50 -2.95 -11.35
N LEU A 80 -9.11 -1.87 -11.83
CA LEU A 80 -10.12 -1.14 -11.08
C LEU A 80 -11.38 -2.01 -10.99
N GLU A 81 -11.74 -2.41 -9.78
CA GLU A 81 -12.88 -3.29 -9.51
C GLU A 81 -14.13 -2.51 -9.09
N ASP A 82 -13.94 -1.42 -8.35
CA ASP A 82 -15.03 -0.59 -7.85
C ASP A 82 -14.61 0.89 -7.74
N GLU A 83 -15.58 1.78 -7.92
CA GLU A 83 -15.44 3.23 -7.76
C GLU A 83 -16.71 3.78 -7.13
N SER A 84 -16.56 4.57 -6.06
CA SER A 84 -17.70 5.24 -5.41
C SER A 84 -18.29 6.34 -6.28
N GLU A 85 -19.48 6.82 -5.92
CA GLU A 85 -19.93 8.14 -6.37
C GLU A 85 -18.91 9.22 -5.98
N GLU A 86 -18.86 10.28 -6.78
CA GLU A 86 -18.02 11.45 -6.50
C GLU A 86 -18.49 12.12 -5.22
N GLN A 87 -17.52 12.48 -4.38
CA GLN A 87 -17.72 13.17 -3.13
C GLN A 87 -16.98 14.49 -3.13
N THR A 88 -17.53 15.45 -2.40
CA THR A 88 -16.92 16.76 -2.23
C THR A 88 -16.73 17.05 -0.75
N TYR A 89 -15.51 17.41 -0.37
CA TYR A 89 -15.19 17.91 0.97
C TYR A 89 -14.38 19.20 0.85
N PHE A 90 -14.95 20.31 1.36
CA PHE A 90 -14.49 21.66 1.03
C PHE A 90 -14.44 21.87 -0.49
N ASP A 91 -13.26 22.18 -1.03
CA ASP A 91 -13.02 22.42 -2.45
C ASP A 91 -12.38 21.20 -3.15
N LEU A 92 -12.41 20.03 -2.50
CA LEU A 92 -11.81 18.79 -3.01
C LEU A 92 -12.87 17.80 -3.43
N GLU A 93 -12.89 17.51 -4.73
CA GLU A 93 -13.62 16.39 -5.32
C GLU A 93 -12.75 15.14 -5.28
N TYR A 94 -13.32 14.02 -4.84
CA TYR A 94 -12.63 12.75 -4.80
C TYR A 94 -13.58 11.56 -4.97
N VAL A 95 -13.01 10.42 -5.35
CA VAL A 95 -13.68 9.12 -5.35
C VAL A 95 -12.86 8.12 -4.54
N PHE A 96 -13.54 7.14 -3.95
CA PHE A 96 -12.88 5.96 -3.40
C PHE A 96 -12.86 4.88 -4.49
N THR A 97 -11.68 4.37 -4.79
CA THR A 97 -11.49 3.27 -5.72
C THR A 97 -10.94 2.05 -5.02
N ARG A 98 -11.37 0.87 -5.50
CA ARG A 98 -10.84 -0.42 -5.09
C ARG A 98 -10.22 -1.08 -6.31
N TYR A 99 -8.92 -1.33 -6.23
CA TYR A 99 -8.20 -2.11 -7.22
C TYR A 99 -7.99 -3.53 -6.71
N ARG A 100 -8.05 -4.50 -7.63
CA ARG A 100 -7.73 -5.89 -7.40
C ARG A 100 -6.55 -6.29 -8.27
N ARG A 101 -5.66 -7.11 -7.74
CA ARG A 101 -4.57 -7.67 -8.54
C ARG A 101 -5.06 -8.91 -9.31
N LYS A 102 -4.89 -8.89 -10.63
CA LYS A 102 -5.05 -10.03 -11.54
C LYS A 102 -3.93 -11.02 -11.23
N GLN A 103 -4.24 -12.14 -10.61
CA GLN A 103 -3.21 -13.02 -10.06
C GLN A 103 -2.15 -13.47 -11.08
N ALA A 104 -0.88 -13.28 -10.73
CA ALA A 104 0.11 -14.35 -10.78
C ALA A 104 0.62 -14.52 -9.35
N GLU A 105 0.26 -15.63 -8.69
CA GLU A 105 0.70 -15.94 -7.33
C GLU A 105 2.24 -15.92 -7.25
N LYS A 106 2.81 -14.88 -6.64
CA LYS A 106 4.07 -15.04 -5.90
C LYS A 106 3.68 -15.42 -4.49
N LYS A 107 3.58 -16.73 -4.24
CA LYS A 107 3.52 -17.25 -2.87
C LYS A 107 4.72 -16.70 -2.11
N LEU A 108 4.51 -16.35 -0.84
CA LEU A 108 5.60 -16.18 0.12
C LEU A 108 6.24 -17.57 0.33
N ASP A 109 7.00 -18.05 -0.65
CA ASP A 109 7.79 -19.27 -0.52
C ASP A 109 9.13 -18.92 0.14
N ASN A 110 9.16 -19.04 1.47
CA ASN A 110 10.15 -19.80 2.24
C ASN A 110 9.71 -19.90 3.72
#